data_AF-A0A970DVG2-F1
#
_entry.id   AF-A0A970DVG2-F1
#
_cell.length_a   1.000
_cell.length_b   1.000
_cell.length_c   1.000
_cell.angle_alpha   90.00
_cell.angle_beta   90.00
_cell.angle_gamma   90.00
#
_symmetry.space_group_name_H-M   'P 1'
#
loop_
_entity.id
_entity.type
_entity.pdbx_description
1 polymer ?
#
loop_
_entity_poly.entity_id
_entity_poly.type
_entity_poly.pdbx_seq_one_letter_code
_entity_poly.pdbx_strand_id
1 'polypeptide(L)' 'MGTIQPKKWKVRAGNAQLPPEVVAEFGLSPILAKLLANRKLTTREEVAFFLRGGRADLPSPFLLDG' A
#
# COMPACT_ATOMS: atom_id res chain seq x y z
N MET A 1 -35.05 -15.04 5.25
CA MET A 1 -34.69 -13.60 5.26
C MET A 1 -33.33 -13.44 5.91
N GLY A 2 -32.32 -12.93 5.21
CA GLY A 2 -30.98 -12.70 5.76
C GLY A 2 -30.91 -11.38 6.53
N THR A 3 -30.41 -11.41 7.76
CA THR A 3 -30.23 -10.21 8.59
C THR A 3 -28.97 -9.45 8.16
N ILE A 4 -29.10 -8.17 7.83
CA ILE A 4 -27.96 -7.30 7.52
C ILE A 4 -27.31 -6.89 8.83
N GLN A 5 -26.07 -7.32 9.07
CA GLN A 5 -25.32 -6.88 10.24
C GLN A 5 -24.67 -5.51 10.00
N PRO A 6 -24.71 -4.61 11.00
CA PRO A 6 -24.08 -3.30 10.88
C PRO A 6 -22.55 -3.44 10.81
N LYS A 7 -21.95 -2.87 9.76
CA LYS A 7 -20.51 -2.90 9.56
C LYS A 7 -19.82 -1.98 10.57
N LYS A 8 -19.03 -2.55 11.48
CA LYS A 8 -18.24 -1.79 12.45
C LYS A 8 -16.93 -1.31 11.83
N TRP A 9 -16.68 0.00 11.92
CA TRP A 9 -15.39 0.58 11.53
C TRP A 9 -14.33 0.18 12.58
N LYS A 10 -13.15 -0.20 12.10
CA LYS A 10 -12.01 -0.53 12.96
C LYS A 10 -10.79 0.27 12.51
N VAL A 11 -10.19 0.99 13.45
CA VAL A 11 -8.88 1.62 13.23
C VAL A 11 -7.81 0.58 13.53
N ARG A 12 -6.98 0.27 12.55
CA ARG A 12 -5.83 -0.63 12.77
C ARG A 12 -4.72 0.16 13.46
N ALA A 13 -4.44 -0.18 14.71
CA ALA A 13 -3.26 0.28 15.42
C ALA A 13 -2.06 -0.61 15.02
N GLY A 14 -1.42 -0.28 13.90
CA GLY A 14 -0.18 -0.93 13.46
C GLY A 14 1.05 -0.14 13.91
N ASN A 15 2.08 -0.84 14.38
CA ASN A 15 3.43 -0.32 14.62
C ASN A 15 4.34 -0.49 13.38
N ALA A 16 3.77 -0.78 12.22
CA ALA A 16 4.53 -0.92 10.99
C ALA A 16 5.17 0.43 10.63
N GLN A 17 6.46 0.41 10.35
CA GLN A 17 7.26 1.59 9.97
C GLN A 17 7.98 1.30 8.67
N LEU A 18 8.18 2.34 7.85
CA LEU A 18 9.11 2.26 6.73
C LEU A 18 10.53 2.55 7.21
N PRO A 19 11.53 2.02 6.51
CA PRO A 19 12.91 2.41 6.73
C PRO A 19 13.10 3.93 6.52
N PRO A 20 13.88 4.61 7.38
CA PRO A 20 14.05 6.06 7.32
C PRO A 20 14.66 6.53 5.99
N GLU A 21 15.48 5.71 5.35
CA GLU A 21 16.05 5.97 4.03
C GLU A 21 14.97 6.11 2.94
N VAL A 22 13.94 5.28 2.97
CA VAL A 22 12.82 5.34 2.02
C VAL A 22 11.95 6.56 2.30
N VAL A 23 11.73 6.90 3.57
CA VAL A 23 10.98 8.10 3.96
C VAL A 23 11.67 9.37 3.44
N ALA A 24 12.99 9.45 3.59
CA ALA A 24 13.79 10.58 3.12
C ALA A 24 13.83 10.65 1.58
N GLU A 25 14.07 9.53 0.89
CA GLU A 25 14.17 9.47 -0.57
C GLU A 25 12.89 9.93 -1.27
N PHE A 26 11.73 9.51 -0.77
CA PHE A 26 10.43 9.85 -1.36
C PHE A 26 9.77 11.08 -0.71
N GLY A 27 10.42 11.74 0.24
CA GLY A 27 9.89 12.91 0.94
C GLY A 27 8.57 12.64 1.66
N LEU A 28 8.42 11.46 2.26
CA LEU A 28 7.15 11.02 2.83
C LEU A 28 6.84 11.73 4.14
N SER A 29 5.61 12.24 4.26
CA SER A 29 5.11 12.66 5.57
C SER A 29 4.91 11.45 6.50
N PRO A 30 4.93 11.63 7.83
CA PRO A 30 4.74 10.53 8.79
C PRO A 30 3.42 9.76 8.58
N ILE A 31 2.36 10.45 8.16
CA ILE A 31 1.06 9.84 7.88
C ILE A 31 1.15 8.94 6.63
N LEU A 32 1.82 9.41 5.58
CA LEU A 32 1.96 8.66 4.33
C LEU A 32 2.87 7.44 4.52
N ALA A 33 3.98 7.59 5.25
CA ALA A 33 4.82 6.47 5.63
C ALA A 33 4.02 5.40 6.42
N LYS A 34 3.23 5.81 7.42
CA LYS A 34 2.38 4.88 8.17
C LYS A 34 1.32 4.20 7.30
N LEU A 35 0.77 4.91 6.32
CA LEU A 35 -0.20 4.35 5.37
C LEU A 35 0.43 3.25 4.51
N LEU A 36 1.62 3.49 3.96
CA LEU A 36 2.35 2.52 3.14
C LEU A 36 2.76 1.29 3.96
N ALA A 37 3.24 1.50 5.19
CA ALA A 37 3.60 0.40 6.10
C ALA A 37 2.39 -0.50 6.42
N ASN A 38 1.23 0.11 6.69
CA ASN A 38 -0.01 -0.62 6.94
C ASN A 38 -0.51 -1.42 5.72
N ARG A 39 -0.09 -1.02 4.52
CA ARG A 39 -0.35 -1.74 3.26
C ARG A 39 0.68 -2.83 2.97
N LYS A 40 1.66 -3.03 3.86
CA LYS A 40 2.79 -3.94 3.70
C LYS A 40 3.69 -3.58 2.51
N LEU A 41 3.73 -2.31 2.14
CA LEU A 41 4.70 -1.78 1.17
C LEU A 41 5.91 -1.35 1.98
N THR A 42 6.87 -2.25 2.11
CA THR A 42 8.03 -2.08 3.02
C THR A 42 9.35 -1.92 2.29
N THR A 43 9.42 -2.32 1.02
CA THR A 43 10.62 -2.17 0.20
C THR A 43 10.60 -0.87 -0.58
N ARG A 44 11.79 -0.43 -1.00
CA ARG A 44 11.96 0.75 -1.85
C ARG A 44 11.24 0.58 -3.18
N GLU A 45 11.33 -0.61 -3.78
CA GLU A 45 10.75 -0.93 -5.09
C GLU A 45 9.23 -0.90 -5.03
N GLU A 46 8.63 -1.47 -3.98
CA GLU A 46 7.18 -1.45 -3.74
C GLU A 46 6.66 -0.03 -3.57
N VAL A 47 7.39 0.81 -2.83
CA VAL A 47 7.04 2.21 -2.60
C VAL A 47 7.20 3.03 -3.88
N ALA A 48 8.27 2.80 -4.64
CA ALA A 48 8.51 3.43 -5.93
C ALA A 48 7.39 3.10 -6.92
N PHE A 49 7.06 1.81 -7.06
CA PHE A 49 5.98 1.33 -7.90
C PHE A 49 4.64 1.94 -7.47
N PHE A 50 4.35 2.01 -6.17
CA PHE A 50 3.08 2.54 -5.69
C PHE A 50 2.93 4.05 -5.96
N LEU A 51 4.01 4.84 -5.80
CA LEU A 51 3.96 6.29 -5.93
C LEU A 51 4.19 6.78 -7.36
N ARG A 52 4.97 6.04 -8.16
CA ARG A 52 5.46 6.47 -9.47
C ARG A 52 5.22 5.43 -10.57
N GLY A 53 4.60 4.29 -10.28
CA GLY A 53 4.28 3.28 -11.27
C GLY A 53 3.37 3.81 -12.36
N GLY A 54 3.59 3.35 -13.59
CA GLY A 54 2.90 3.81 -14.78
C GLY A 54 2.32 2.66 -15.61
N ARG A 55 1.92 2.99 -16.84
CA ARG A 55 1.26 2.03 -17.75
C ARG A 55 2.16 0.84 -18.11
N ALA A 56 3.47 1.03 -18.10
CA ALA A 56 4.45 -0.02 -18.40
C ALA A 56 4.55 -1.07 -17.28
N ASP A 57 4.13 -0.70 -16.06
CA ASP A 57 4.19 -1.55 -14.88
C ASP A 57 2.89 -2.35 -14.67
N LEU A 58 1.91 -2.20 -15.57
CA LEU A 58 0.68 -2.97 -15.54
C LEU A 58 0.93 -4.41 -16.00
N PRO A 59 0.31 -5.41 -15.34
CA PRO A 59 0.37 -6.77 -15.84
C PRO A 59 -0.22 -6.84 -17.25
N SER A 60 0.44 -7.56 -18.15
CA SER A 60 -0.08 -7.74 -19.51
C SER A 60 -1.39 -8.53 -19.46
N PRO A 61 -2.48 -8.03 -20.07
CA PRO A 61 -3.77 -8.71 -20.07
C PRO A 61 -3.73 -10.05 -20.84
N PHE A 62 -2.70 -10.27 -21.66
CA PHE A 62 -2.51 -11.49 -22.45
C PHE A 62 -1.72 -12.58 -21.71
N LEU A 63 -1.23 -12.31 -20.49
CA LEU A 63 -0.52 -13.27 -19.65
C LEU A 63 -1.42 -13.95 -18.61
N LEU A 64 -2.72 -13.68 -18.62
CA LEU A 64 -3.69 -14.44 -17.84
C LEU A 64 -4.02 -15.72 -18.61
N ASP A 65 -3.68 -16.87 -18.04
CA ASP A 65 -4.19 -18.15 -18.53
C ASP A 65 -5.72 -18.17 -18.37
N GLY A 66 -6.42 -18.51 -19.46
CA GLY A 66 -7.88 -18.64 -19.49
C GLY A 66 -8.39 -19.91 -18.84
#